data_AF-A0A1E3GNL4-F1
#
_entry.id   AF-A0A1E3GNL4-F1
#
_cell.length_a   1.000
_cell.length_b   1.000
_cell.length_c   1.000
_cell.angle_alpha   90.00
_cell.angle_beta   90.00
_cell.angle_gamma   90.00
#
_symmetry.space_group_name_H-M   'P 1'
#
loop_
_entity.id
_entity.type
_entity.pdbx_description
1 polymer ?
#
loop_
_entity_poly.entity_id
_entity_poly.type
_entity_poly.pdbx_seq_one_letter_code
_entity_poly.pdbx_strand_id
1 'polypeptide(L)'
;MKNIFHTLQSSFITMTLGLMLIACSGESDSNTSVPDTSPAEVVEQPAPMPKIYIDQNIVPTSAENRRGLYRDLLELCREEGIPTKALLESEALKIGTIRLQRWLDEGRTAYRLEFWDYQMAEPQKKPRCEFQLVSSGRHVLIEPEGLRGIDLNDNQPFKVSPLTGADATLLLRSPARTETTSADRLQTVAGQPCVEKPIPGNKGAIACTWAGGMQWGFEPRSFKIVSVLDAQHYELFRSIILQQQPGGDVPDKVTTVAFRINKAFDESAMQPAPATASPARRP
;
A
#
# COMPACT_ATOMS: atom_id res chain seq x y z
N MET A 1 38.67 4.13 -17.52
CA MET A 1 39.68 5.11 -17.06
C MET A 1 39.67 5.14 -15.55
N LYS A 2 40.86 5.38 -14.99
CA LYS A 2 41.33 5.28 -13.60
C LYS A 2 40.39 5.74 -12.47
N ASN A 3 40.42 4.91 -11.41
CA ASN A 3 40.36 5.20 -9.97
C ASN A 3 40.58 6.66 -9.54
N ILE A 4 39.83 7.09 -8.52
CA ILE A 4 40.39 7.85 -7.38
C ILE A 4 39.73 7.38 -6.07
N PHE A 5 40.55 6.78 -5.20
CA PHE A 5 40.34 6.58 -3.77
C PHE A 5 40.43 7.92 -3.04
N HIS A 6 39.65 8.13 -1.98
CA HIS A 6 40.15 8.90 -0.83
C HIS A 6 39.60 8.34 0.49
N THR A 7 40.53 7.72 1.20
CA THR A 7 40.55 7.36 2.62
C THR A 7 40.49 8.63 3.47
N LEU A 8 39.75 8.63 4.57
CA LEU A 8 39.95 9.58 5.66
C LEU A 8 39.93 8.83 7.00
N GLN A 9 40.87 9.26 7.83
CA GLN A 9 41.58 8.51 8.84
C GLN A 9 41.11 8.92 10.24
N SER A 10 41.25 7.98 11.17
CA SER A 10 41.07 8.04 12.62
C SER A 10 41.28 9.37 13.32
N SER A 11 40.53 9.60 14.40
CA SER A 11 41.10 10.06 15.67
C SER A 11 40.22 9.62 16.85
N PHE A 12 40.77 8.68 17.62
CA PHE A 12 40.39 8.39 19.00
C PHE A 12 40.94 9.51 19.89
N ILE A 13 40.11 10.07 20.79
CA ILE A 13 40.60 10.77 21.98
C ILE A 13 39.87 10.17 23.17
N THR A 14 40.59 9.29 23.88
CA THR A 14 40.27 8.83 25.22
C THR A 14 40.91 9.82 26.19
N MET A 15 40.14 10.41 27.11
CA MET A 15 40.68 11.21 28.20
C MET A 15 40.08 10.73 29.53
N THR A 16 40.90 10.01 30.28
CA THR A 16 40.69 9.62 31.67
C THR A 16 41.65 10.40 32.56
N LEU A 17 41.14 11.13 33.55
CA LEU A 17 41.73 11.49 34.87
C LEU A 17 40.85 12.61 35.46
N GLY A 18 40.52 12.71 36.75
CA GLY A 18 40.93 12.00 37.96
C GLY A 18 40.13 12.57 39.15
N LEU A 19 40.17 11.85 40.27
CA LEU A 19 39.48 12.13 41.53
C LEU A 19 39.70 13.55 42.09
N MET A 20 38.68 14.09 42.77
CA MET A 20 38.83 14.80 44.04
C MET A 20 37.60 14.53 44.93
N LEU A 21 37.84 13.86 46.06
CA LEU A 21 36.93 13.75 47.20
C LEU A 21 36.96 15.08 47.96
N ILE A 22 35.81 15.70 48.18
CA ILE A 22 35.62 16.67 49.27
C ILE A 22 34.38 16.25 50.04
N ALA A 23 34.64 15.73 51.24
CA ALA A 23 33.66 15.57 52.29
C ALA A 23 33.44 16.93 52.95
N CYS A 24 32.19 17.40 52.97
CA CYS A 24 31.72 18.40 53.91
C CYS A 24 30.51 17.82 54.64
N SER A 25 30.73 17.35 55.86
CA SER A 25 29.71 17.16 56.88
C SER A 25 29.21 18.54 57.34
N GLY A 26 27.93 18.80 57.17
CA GLY A 26 27.22 19.95 57.72
C GLY A 26 25.79 19.51 58.05
N GLU A 27 25.56 19.25 59.33
CA GLU A 27 24.31 18.78 59.92
C GLU A 27 23.48 19.98 60.38
N SER A 28 22.23 20.09 59.93
CA SER A 28 21.04 20.48 60.72
C SER A 28 19.87 20.96 59.84
N ASP A 29 18.86 20.10 59.74
CA ASP A 29 17.41 20.36 59.76
C ASP A 29 16.78 21.50 58.95
N SER A 30 16.07 21.13 57.87
CA SER A 30 14.62 21.36 57.71
C SER A 30 14.10 20.70 56.42
N ASN A 31 13.93 19.38 56.46
CA ASN A 31 13.20 18.67 55.39
C ASN A 31 11.70 18.92 55.55
N THR A 32 11.22 20.07 55.05
CA THR A 32 9.87 20.14 54.50
C THR A 32 9.90 19.40 53.18
N SER A 33 9.72 18.08 53.22
CA SER A 33 9.47 17.27 52.03
C SER A 33 8.11 17.67 51.47
N VAL A 34 8.13 18.60 50.52
CA VAL A 34 7.02 18.81 49.58
C VAL A 34 6.86 17.49 48.85
N PRO A 35 5.69 16.83 48.89
CA PRO A 35 5.45 15.69 48.02
C PRO A 35 5.52 16.19 46.59
N ASP A 36 6.54 15.76 45.86
CA ASP A 36 6.68 15.97 44.43
C ASP A 36 5.50 15.25 43.75
N THR A 37 4.41 15.99 43.63
CA THR A 37 3.19 15.58 42.93
C THR A 37 3.32 16.00 41.46
N SER A 38 4.51 15.82 40.89
CA SER A 38 4.67 15.81 39.45
C SER A 38 3.96 14.54 38.97
N PRO A 39 2.88 14.65 38.17
CA PRO A 39 2.29 13.47 37.56
C PRO A 39 3.40 12.79 36.80
N ALA A 40 3.72 11.54 37.16
CA ALA A 40 4.47 10.68 36.26
C ALA A 40 3.73 10.76 34.93
N GLU A 41 4.40 11.32 33.92
CA GLU A 41 3.89 11.35 32.56
C GLU A 41 3.74 9.87 32.18
N VAL A 42 2.52 9.35 32.34
CA VAL A 42 2.15 8.03 31.86
C VAL A 42 2.32 8.16 30.37
N VAL A 43 3.45 7.69 29.85
CA VAL A 43 3.65 7.49 28.43
C VAL A 43 2.61 6.46 28.05
N GLU A 44 1.45 6.96 27.64
CA GLU A 44 0.31 6.15 27.24
C GLU A 44 0.79 5.30 26.07
N GLN A 45 0.93 4.01 26.32
CA GLN A 45 1.40 3.08 25.31
C GLN A 45 0.40 3.14 24.15
N PRO A 46 0.83 3.45 22.92
CA PRO A 46 -0.10 3.60 21.81
C PRO A 46 -0.90 2.31 21.67
N ALA A 47 -2.23 2.45 21.53
CA ALA A 47 -3.12 1.31 21.44
C ALA A 47 -2.66 0.36 20.33
N PRO A 48 -2.60 -0.97 20.58
CA PRO A 48 -2.09 -1.91 19.60
C PRO A 48 -2.92 -1.81 18.32
N MET A 49 -2.25 -1.83 17.16
CA MET A 49 -2.97 -1.70 15.90
C MET A 49 -3.80 -2.96 15.64
N PRO A 50 -5.10 -2.81 15.34
CA PRO A 50 -5.94 -3.94 15.02
C PRO A 50 -5.48 -4.59 13.72
N LYS A 51 -5.91 -5.84 13.52
CA LYS A 51 -5.84 -6.49 12.21
C LYS A 51 -6.77 -5.76 11.23
N ILE A 52 -6.23 -5.24 10.14
CA ILE A 52 -6.94 -4.53 9.09
C ILE A 52 -6.81 -5.29 7.77
N TYR A 53 -7.94 -5.62 7.16
CA TYR A 53 -8.01 -6.14 5.80
C TYR A 53 -8.79 -5.17 4.91
N ILE A 54 -8.25 -4.88 3.74
CA ILE A 54 -8.84 -3.97 2.75
C ILE A 54 -8.83 -4.66 1.40
N ASP A 55 -9.96 -4.63 0.69
CA ASP A 55 -10.14 -5.16 -0.65
C ASP A 55 -10.74 -4.08 -1.54
N GLN A 56 -10.06 -3.75 -2.63
CA GLN A 56 -10.44 -2.65 -3.50
C GLN A 56 -10.39 -3.05 -4.96
N ASN A 57 -11.37 -2.55 -5.70
CA ASN A 57 -11.37 -2.55 -7.15
C ASN A 57 -11.00 -1.15 -7.65
N ILE A 58 -10.08 -1.09 -8.60
CA ILE A 58 -9.59 0.13 -9.23
C ILE A 58 -9.83 -0.01 -10.72
N VAL A 59 -10.50 0.98 -11.30
CA VAL A 59 -10.80 1.04 -12.73
C VAL A 59 -10.12 2.29 -13.31
N PRO A 60 -8.96 2.13 -13.96
CA PRO A 60 -8.33 3.19 -14.72
C PRO A 60 -9.21 3.67 -15.88
N THR A 61 -9.05 4.91 -16.32
CA THR A 61 -9.71 5.45 -17.53
C THR A 61 -9.43 4.63 -18.78
N SER A 62 -8.27 3.99 -18.87
CA SER A 62 -7.86 3.14 -20.00
C SER A 62 -8.58 1.78 -20.03
N ALA A 63 -9.30 1.39 -18.96
CA ALA A 63 -9.93 0.08 -18.87
C ALA A 63 -10.92 -0.17 -20.00
N GLU A 64 -11.74 0.82 -20.35
CA GLU A 64 -12.72 0.67 -21.43
C GLU A 64 -12.06 0.58 -22.81
N ASN A 65 -10.95 1.29 -23.02
CA ASN A 65 -10.17 1.16 -24.25
C ASN A 65 -9.59 -0.26 -24.38
N ARG A 66 -9.08 -0.85 -23.30
CA ARG A 66 -8.59 -2.25 -23.32
C ARG A 66 -9.72 -3.25 -23.60
N ARG A 67 -10.90 -3.05 -23.01
CA ARG A 67 -12.10 -3.86 -23.33
C ARG A 67 -12.55 -3.67 -24.78
N GLY A 68 -12.45 -2.46 -25.32
CA GLY A 68 -12.70 -2.16 -26.73
C GLY A 68 -11.82 -2.99 -27.66
N LEU A 69 -10.50 -2.96 -27.43
CA LEU A 69 -9.55 -3.75 -28.22
C LEU A 69 -9.84 -5.26 -28.18
N TYR A 70 -10.27 -5.78 -27.04
CA TYR A 70 -10.72 -7.18 -26.93
C TYR A 70 -11.95 -7.45 -27.82
N ARG A 71 -12.97 -6.58 -27.74
CA ARG A 71 -14.20 -6.71 -28.54
C ARG A 71 -13.90 -6.61 -30.04
N ASP A 72 -13.05 -5.67 -30.44
CA ASP A 72 -12.69 -5.46 -31.85
C ASP A 72 -11.97 -6.69 -32.41
N LEU A 73 -11.02 -7.27 -31.66
CA LEU A 73 -10.31 -8.48 -32.08
C LEU A 73 -11.25 -9.70 -32.08
N LEU A 74 -12.16 -9.81 -31.12
CA LEU A 74 -13.16 -10.86 -31.08
C LEU A 74 -14.09 -10.81 -32.30
N GLU A 75 -14.51 -9.60 -32.71
CA GLU A 75 -15.38 -9.43 -33.86
C GLU A 75 -14.64 -9.74 -35.17
N LEU A 76 -13.41 -9.25 -35.33
CA LEU A 76 -12.56 -9.60 -36.48
C LEU A 76 -12.44 -11.12 -36.66
N CYS A 77 -12.21 -11.86 -35.58
CA CYS A 77 -12.13 -13.32 -35.64
C CYS A 77 -13.44 -13.98 -36.11
N ARG A 78 -14.59 -13.41 -35.76
CA ARG A 78 -15.91 -13.92 -36.19
C ARG A 78 -16.18 -13.60 -37.65
N GLU A 79 -15.86 -12.38 -38.10
CA GLU A 79 -16.02 -11.95 -39.49
C GLU A 79 -15.17 -12.79 -40.44
N GLU A 80 -13.95 -13.13 -40.05
CA GLU A 80 -13.01 -13.97 -40.81
C GLU A 80 -13.36 -15.47 -40.75
N GLY A 81 -14.45 -15.86 -40.08
CA GLY A 81 -14.86 -17.26 -39.93
C GLY A 81 -13.84 -18.11 -39.15
N ILE A 82 -12.96 -17.49 -38.35
CA ILE A 82 -11.95 -18.17 -37.56
C ILE A 82 -12.63 -18.84 -36.36
N PRO A 83 -12.38 -20.13 -36.09
CA PRO A 83 -12.88 -20.78 -34.89
C PRO A 83 -12.49 -20.00 -33.63
N THR A 84 -13.51 -19.55 -32.89
CA THR A 84 -13.35 -18.57 -31.81
C THR A 84 -13.85 -19.12 -30.47
N LYS A 85 -13.04 -18.95 -29.42
CA LYS A 85 -13.43 -19.15 -28.02
C LYS A 85 -13.21 -17.83 -27.29
N ALA A 86 -14.32 -17.15 -27.01
CA ALA A 86 -14.34 -15.90 -26.25
C ALA A 86 -14.11 -16.15 -24.75
N LEU A 87 -13.72 -15.08 -24.05
CA LEU A 87 -13.79 -15.01 -22.59
C LEU A 87 -15.24 -15.04 -22.12
N LEU A 88 -15.45 -15.49 -20.89
CA LEU A 88 -16.73 -15.30 -20.20
C LEU A 88 -16.99 -13.80 -20.00
N GLU A 89 -18.27 -13.42 -19.92
CA GLU A 89 -18.66 -12.01 -19.69
C GLU A 89 -18.02 -11.46 -18.39
N SER A 90 -18.03 -12.27 -17.33
CA SER A 90 -17.41 -11.93 -16.05
C SER A 90 -15.89 -11.77 -16.11
N GLU A 91 -15.21 -12.41 -17.05
CA GLU A 91 -13.78 -12.26 -17.31
C GLU A 91 -13.51 -11.02 -18.15
N ALA A 92 -14.30 -10.79 -19.20
CA ALA A 92 -14.19 -9.60 -20.05
C ALA A 92 -14.37 -8.29 -19.23
N LEU A 93 -15.23 -8.30 -18.21
CA LEU A 93 -15.39 -7.17 -17.29
C LEU A 93 -14.14 -6.87 -16.46
N LYS A 94 -13.26 -7.86 -16.21
CA LYS A 94 -12.00 -7.67 -15.48
C LYS A 94 -10.92 -7.02 -16.33
N ILE A 95 -10.98 -7.11 -17.66
CA ILE A 95 -9.95 -6.54 -18.54
C ILE A 95 -9.75 -5.06 -18.23
N GLY A 96 -8.48 -4.68 -18.04
CA GLY A 96 -8.07 -3.32 -17.73
C GLY A 96 -8.35 -2.87 -16.29
N THR A 97 -8.83 -3.76 -15.41
CA THR A 97 -9.08 -3.46 -13.99
C THR A 97 -7.93 -3.94 -13.11
N ILE A 98 -7.88 -3.41 -11.89
CA ILE A 98 -6.88 -3.73 -10.87
C ILE A 98 -7.59 -4.06 -9.57
N ARG A 99 -7.11 -5.08 -8.86
CA ARG A 99 -7.51 -5.37 -7.48
C ARG A 99 -6.33 -5.11 -6.56
N LEU A 100 -6.59 -4.33 -5.52
CA LEU A 100 -5.65 -4.09 -4.44
C LEU A 100 -6.20 -4.71 -3.15
N GLN A 101 -5.50 -5.71 -2.64
CA GLN A 101 -5.76 -6.29 -1.33
C GLN A 101 -4.63 -5.91 -0.38
N ARG A 102 -4.96 -5.59 0.87
CA ARG A 102 -4.00 -5.22 1.92
C ARG A 102 -4.34 -5.92 3.22
N TRP A 103 -3.31 -6.40 3.91
CA TRP A 103 -3.37 -7.00 5.25
C TRP A 103 -2.37 -6.26 6.13
N LEU A 104 -2.86 -5.64 7.21
CA LEU A 104 -2.05 -4.78 8.07
C LEU A 104 -2.33 -5.17 9.53
N ASP A 105 -1.32 -5.66 10.25
CA ASP A 105 -1.35 -5.81 11.71
C ASP A 105 -0.12 -5.15 12.33
N GLU A 106 0.09 -5.29 13.64
CA GLU A 106 1.16 -4.64 14.41
C GLU A 106 2.60 -4.87 13.88
N GLY A 107 2.89 -6.05 13.33
CA GLY A 107 4.22 -6.41 12.87
C GLY A 107 4.34 -6.56 11.37
N ARG A 108 3.21 -6.74 10.67
CA ARG A 108 3.20 -7.23 9.29
C ARG A 108 2.34 -6.37 8.39
N THR A 109 2.84 -6.19 7.17
CA THR A 109 2.12 -5.55 6.07
C THR A 109 2.24 -6.44 4.84
N ALA A 110 1.11 -6.90 4.31
CA ALA A 110 1.05 -7.53 3.00
C ALA A 110 0.17 -6.73 2.05
N TYR A 111 0.50 -6.78 0.76
CA TYR A 111 -0.36 -6.29 -0.28
C TYR A 111 -0.27 -7.13 -1.54
N ARG A 112 -1.41 -7.32 -2.19
CA ARG A 112 -1.53 -7.91 -3.52
C ARG A 112 -2.10 -6.87 -4.46
N LEU A 113 -1.31 -6.52 -5.48
CA LEU A 113 -1.72 -5.66 -6.58
C LEU A 113 -1.75 -6.51 -7.83
N GLU A 114 -2.95 -6.79 -8.34
CA GLU A 114 -3.15 -7.65 -9.50
C GLU A 114 -3.97 -6.92 -10.56
N PHE A 115 -3.48 -6.92 -11.79
CA PHE A 115 -4.13 -6.33 -12.95
C PHE A 115 -4.51 -7.42 -13.94
N TRP A 116 -5.63 -7.25 -14.64
CA TRP A 116 -6.12 -8.22 -15.61
C TRP A 116 -6.11 -7.70 -17.04
N ASP A 117 -5.80 -8.59 -17.96
CA ASP A 117 -5.82 -8.36 -19.40
C ASP A 117 -6.24 -9.63 -20.14
N TYR A 118 -6.20 -9.61 -21.46
CA TYR A 118 -6.45 -10.78 -22.30
C TYR A 118 -5.24 -11.10 -23.18
N GLN A 119 -5.10 -12.37 -23.52
CA GLN A 119 -4.16 -12.83 -24.56
C GLN A 119 -4.81 -13.92 -25.41
N MET A 120 -4.20 -14.23 -26.56
CA MET A 120 -4.54 -15.44 -27.31
C MET A 120 -3.78 -16.64 -26.72
N ALA A 121 -4.45 -17.79 -26.62
CA ALA A 121 -3.84 -19.04 -26.15
C ALA A 121 -2.71 -19.49 -27.07
N GLU A 122 -1.71 -20.19 -26.54
CA GLU A 122 -0.61 -20.78 -27.32
C GLU A 122 -0.50 -22.29 -27.02
N PRO A 123 0.00 -23.12 -27.97
CA PRO A 123 0.47 -22.76 -29.31
C PRO A 123 -0.67 -22.60 -30.32
N GLN A 124 -0.63 -21.55 -31.14
CA GLN A 124 -1.56 -21.37 -32.27
C GLN A 124 -1.15 -22.21 -33.49
N LYS A 125 -1.32 -23.54 -33.41
CA LYS A 125 -0.96 -24.46 -34.52
C LYS A 125 -1.86 -24.36 -35.77
N LYS A 126 -2.98 -23.63 -35.69
CA LYS A 126 -3.94 -23.32 -36.76
C LYS A 126 -4.54 -21.93 -36.45
N PRO A 127 -5.06 -21.17 -37.43
CA PRO A 127 -5.77 -19.93 -37.13
C PRO A 127 -6.97 -20.26 -36.23
N ARG A 128 -6.86 -19.90 -34.95
CA ARG A 128 -7.90 -20.02 -33.94
C ARG A 128 -7.81 -18.78 -33.07
N CYS A 129 -8.95 -18.21 -32.73
CA CYS A 129 -9.03 -17.12 -31.78
C CYS A 129 -9.52 -17.65 -30.45
N GLU A 130 -8.62 -18.27 -29.70
CA GLU A 130 -8.91 -18.68 -28.31
C GLU A 130 -8.35 -17.62 -27.37
N PHE A 131 -9.24 -16.87 -26.72
CA PHE A 131 -8.87 -15.85 -25.75
C PHE A 131 -8.76 -16.46 -24.35
N GLN A 132 -7.81 -15.95 -23.58
CA GLN A 132 -7.61 -16.31 -22.17
C GLN A 132 -7.45 -15.04 -21.34
N LEU A 133 -8.10 -15.02 -20.18
CA LEU A 133 -7.86 -13.98 -19.19
C LEU A 133 -6.48 -14.22 -18.60
N VAL A 134 -5.68 -13.16 -18.57
CA VAL A 134 -4.39 -13.15 -17.90
C VAL A 134 -4.34 -12.10 -16.82
N SER A 135 -3.38 -12.27 -15.92
CA SER A 135 -3.11 -11.29 -14.88
C SER A 135 -1.64 -11.16 -14.61
N SER A 136 -1.27 -10.04 -14.02
CA SER A 136 0.09 -9.75 -13.61
C SER A 136 0.10 -8.75 -12.47
N GLY A 137 1.29 -8.39 -11.98
CA GLY A 137 1.44 -7.53 -10.80
C GLY A 137 2.37 -8.15 -9.77
N ARG A 138 2.05 -7.96 -8.49
CA ARG A 138 2.91 -8.41 -7.38
C ARG A 138 2.13 -8.70 -6.12
N HIS A 139 2.62 -9.67 -5.36
CA HIS A 139 2.19 -9.92 -3.99
C HIS A 139 3.41 -9.84 -3.08
N VAL A 140 3.41 -8.92 -2.13
CA VAL A 140 4.53 -8.66 -1.22
C VAL A 140 4.06 -8.75 0.22
N LEU A 141 4.90 -9.34 1.06
CA LEU A 141 4.78 -9.40 2.51
C LEU A 141 6.04 -8.81 3.14
N ILE A 142 5.81 -7.92 4.10
CA ILE A 142 6.80 -7.21 4.90
C ILE A 142 6.57 -7.62 6.35
N GLU A 143 7.59 -8.21 6.97
CA GLU A 143 7.58 -8.69 8.35
C GLU A 143 8.96 -8.45 9.00
N PRO A 144 9.09 -8.55 10.33
CA PRO A 144 10.37 -8.29 11.01
C PRO A 144 11.54 -9.15 10.50
N GLU A 145 11.24 -10.37 10.05
CA GLU A 145 12.20 -11.34 9.54
C GLU A 145 12.70 -11.00 8.14
N GLY A 146 11.98 -10.15 7.40
CA GLY A 146 12.38 -9.69 6.08
C GLY A 146 11.22 -9.38 5.14
N LEU A 147 11.58 -9.21 3.86
CA LEU A 147 10.63 -8.92 2.79
C LEU A 147 10.58 -10.10 1.82
N ARG A 148 9.37 -10.55 1.50
CA ARG A 148 9.12 -11.63 0.55
C ARG A 148 8.15 -11.15 -0.52
N GLY A 149 8.36 -11.56 -1.76
CA GLY A 149 7.50 -11.18 -2.87
C GLY A 149 7.47 -12.19 -4.00
N ILE A 150 6.32 -12.31 -4.64
CA ILE A 150 6.12 -13.03 -5.91
C ILE A 150 5.73 -12.03 -6.99
N ASP A 151 6.37 -12.15 -8.15
CA ASP A 151 6.00 -11.46 -9.37
C ASP A 151 4.86 -12.25 -10.03
N LEU A 152 3.70 -11.62 -10.21
CA LEU A 152 2.53 -12.29 -10.77
C LEU A 152 2.60 -12.42 -12.30
N ASN A 153 3.59 -11.81 -12.96
CA ASN A 153 3.83 -11.96 -14.40
C ASN A 153 4.40 -13.35 -14.75
N ASP A 154 5.19 -13.95 -13.87
CA ASP A 154 5.83 -15.26 -14.10
C ASP A 154 5.71 -16.23 -12.91
N ASN A 155 4.99 -15.80 -11.86
CA ASN A 155 4.83 -16.52 -10.59
C ASN A 155 6.15 -16.85 -9.88
N GLN A 156 7.23 -16.14 -10.19
CA GLN A 156 8.53 -16.37 -9.54
C GLN A 156 8.71 -15.46 -8.32
N PRO A 157 9.41 -15.95 -7.28
CA PRO A 157 9.90 -15.09 -6.23
C PRO A 157 10.83 -14.01 -6.80
N PHE A 158 10.73 -12.78 -6.31
CA PHE A 158 11.66 -11.71 -6.67
C PHE A 158 12.26 -11.07 -5.42
N LYS A 159 13.45 -10.47 -5.58
CA LYS A 159 14.08 -9.70 -4.51
C LYS A 159 13.32 -8.38 -4.34
N VAL A 160 12.55 -8.28 -3.25
CA VAL A 160 11.93 -7.02 -2.86
C VAL A 160 13.04 -6.06 -2.41
N SER A 161 13.06 -4.85 -2.98
CA SER A 161 14.00 -3.82 -2.54
C SER A 161 13.82 -3.55 -1.05
N PRO A 162 14.91 -3.43 -0.27
CA PRO A 162 14.82 -3.06 1.14
C PRO A 162 14.03 -1.76 1.30
N LEU A 163 13.27 -1.69 2.38
CA LEU A 163 12.59 -0.46 2.78
C LEU A 163 13.63 0.65 2.97
N THR A 164 13.44 1.81 2.31
CA THR A 164 14.19 3.02 2.63
C THR A 164 13.79 3.53 4.01
N GLY A 165 14.49 4.53 4.58
CA GLY A 165 14.13 5.11 5.88
C GLY A 165 12.67 5.60 5.96
N ALA A 166 12.11 6.11 4.85
CA ALA A 166 10.71 6.47 4.76
C ALA A 166 9.77 5.24 4.75
N ASP A 167 10.17 4.16 4.06
CA ASP A 167 9.41 2.92 4.03
C ASP A 167 9.48 2.16 5.37
N ALA A 168 10.60 2.25 6.10
CA ALA A 168 10.73 1.69 7.44
C ALA A 168 9.77 2.37 8.42
N THR A 169 9.49 3.68 8.24
CA THR A 169 8.45 4.39 9.01
C THR A 169 7.01 3.99 8.68
N LEU A 170 6.80 3.04 7.76
CA LEU A 170 5.50 2.40 7.57
C LEU A 170 5.28 1.25 8.55
N LEU A 171 6.37 0.60 8.99
CA LEU A 171 6.36 -0.37 10.08
C LEU A 171 6.43 0.33 11.44
N LEU A 172 7.18 1.43 11.52
CA LEU A 172 7.26 2.25 12.72
C LEU A 172 6.00 3.12 12.78
N ARG A 173 5.01 2.66 13.53
CA ARG A 173 3.67 3.25 13.70
C ARG A 173 3.70 4.59 14.45
N SER A 174 4.39 5.57 13.87
CA SER A 174 4.32 6.96 14.29
C SER A 174 2.88 7.44 14.15
N PRO A 175 2.35 8.25 15.08
CA PRO A 175 1.06 8.91 14.91
C PRO A 175 0.96 9.65 13.56
N ALA A 176 -0.27 9.80 13.07
CA ALA A 176 -0.53 10.55 11.85
C ALA A 176 0.01 11.98 12.01
N ARG A 177 0.62 12.51 10.95
CA ARG A 177 1.14 13.89 10.92
C ARG A 177 0.03 14.90 10.66
N THR A 178 -1.09 14.43 10.13
CA THR A 178 -2.27 15.23 9.86
C THR A 178 -3.48 14.67 10.60
N GLU A 179 -4.23 15.55 11.24
CA GLU A 179 -5.49 15.21 11.90
C GLU A 179 -6.69 15.69 11.09
N THR A 180 -7.85 15.14 11.40
CA THR A 180 -9.13 15.69 10.95
C THR A 180 -9.42 17.02 11.65
N THR A 181 -10.10 17.92 10.97
CA THR A 181 -10.58 19.20 11.50
C THR A 181 -12.10 19.27 11.44
N SER A 182 -12.72 20.16 12.22
CA SER A 182 -14.18 20.39 12.18
C SER A 182 -14.71 20.83 10.80
N ALA A 183 -13.84 21.34 9.93
CA ALA A 183 -14.16 21.71 8.55
C ALA A 183 -14.10 20.53 7.56
N ASP A 184 -13.70 19.33 8.00
CA ASP A 184 -13.65 18.17 7.14
C ASP A 184 -15.05 17.58 6.91
N ARG A 185 -15.38 17.35 5.64
CA ARG A 185 -16.58 16.63 5.27
C ARG A 185 -16.34 15.15 5.50
N LEU A 186 -16.95 14.60 6.55
CA LEU A 186 -16.91 13.17 6.82
C LEU A 186 -17.96 12.45 5.98
N GLN A 187 -17.60 11.26 5.49
CA GLN A 187 -18.47 10.30 4.83
C GLN A 187 -18.21 8.90 5.40
N THR A 188 -19.08 7.95 5.10
CA THR A 188 -18.88 6.53 5.43
C THR A 188 -18.77 5.72 4.16
N VAL A 189 -17.66 4.99 3.99
CA VAL A 189 -17.43 4.09 2.86
C VAL A 189 -17.05 2.71 3.41
N ALA A 190 -17.73 1.67 2.94
CA ALA A 190 -17.53 0.30 3.42
C ALA A 190 -17.57 0.17 4.97
N GLY A 191 -18.43 0.96 5.63
CA GLY A 191 -18.58 0.98 7.08
C GLY A 191 -17.45 1.69 7.84
N GLN A 192 -16.56 2.41 7.15
CA GLN A 192 -15.47 3.15 7.76
C GLN A 192 -15.60 4.67 7.51
N PRO A 193 -15.21 5.51 8.48
CA PRO A 193 -15.22 6.96 8.31
C PRO A 193 -14.09 7.40 7.36
N CYS A 194 -14.39 8.32 6.45
CA CYS A 194 -13.38 8.96 5.61
C CYS A 194 -13.64 10.45 5.45
N VAL A 195 -12.55 11.19 5.22
CA VAL A 195 -12.58 12.60 4.87
C VAL A 195 -12.69 12.72 3.35
N GLU A 196 -13.79 13.32 2.91
CA GLU A 196 -14.03 13.63 1.50
C GLU A 196 -13.41 14.99 1.15
N LYS A 197 -12.56 15.01 0.11
CA LYS A 197 -11.97 16.24 -0.42
C LYS A 197 -11.88 16.21 -1.94
N PRO A 198 -12.01 17.38 -2.59
CA PRO A 198 -11.56 17.54 -3.96
C PRO A 198 -10.07 17.24 -4.08
N ILE A 199 -9.66 16.59 -5.17
CA ILE A 199 -8.24 16.36 -5.45
C ILE A 199 -7.66 17.65 -6.04
N PRO A 200 -6.62 18.27 -5.42
CA PRO A 200 -6.02 19.48 -5.95
C PRO A 200 -5.55 19.32 -7.41
N GLY A 201 -5.74 20.36 -8.20
CA GLY A 201 -5.39 20.35 -9.63
C GLY A 201 -6.36 19.59 -10.53
N ASN A 202 -7.36 18.88 -9.98
CA ASN A 202 -8.23 17.98 -10.73
C ASN A 202 -9.69 18.37 -10.58
N LYS A 203 -10.20 19.14 -11.55
CA LYS A 203 -11.56 19.70 -11.50
C LYS A 203 -12.60 18.57 -11.45
N GLY A 204 -13.36 18.53 -10.37
CA GLY A 204 -14.45 17.57 -10.18
C GLY A 204 -14.02 16.19 -9.64
N ALA A 205 -12.72 15.93 -9.50
CA ALA A 205 -12.25 14.70 -8.84
C ALA A 205 -12.39 14.82 -7.33
N ILE A 206 -12.89 13.74 -6.72
CA ILE A 206 -13.13 13.66 -5.27
C ILE A 206 -12.54 12.35 -4.76
N ALA A 207 -11.78 12.43 -3.67
CA ALA A 207 -11.29 11.28 -2.93
C ALA A 207 -11.87 11.28 -1.51
N CYS A 208 -12.16 10.08 -1.00
CA CYS A 208 -12.50 9.86 0.40
C CYS A 208 -11.40 9.03 1.06
N THR A 209 -10.60 9.65 1.94
CA THR A 209 -9.45 9.02 2.59
C THR A 209 -9.80 8.61 4.01
N TRP A 210 -9.46 7.39 4.41
CA TRP A 210 -9.83 6.79 5.69
C TRP A 210 -9.34 7.62 6.87
N ALA A 211 -10.24 7.94 7.80
CA ALA A 211 -9.97 8.76 8.97
C ALA A 211 -9.92 7.95 10.28
N GLY A 212 -10.35 6.69 10.25
CA GLY A 212 -10.42 5.85 11.46
C GLY A 212 -9.06 5.35 11.97
N GLY A 213 -7.98 5.59 11.22
CA GLY A 213 -6.66 5.03 11.49
C GLY A 213 -5.63 6.01 12.06
N MET A 214 -6.00 7.25 12.38
CA MET A 214 -5.04 8.31 12.74
C MET A 214 -4.13 7.93 13.92
N GLN A 215 -4.70 7.29 14.94
CA GLN A 215 -3.95 6.82 16.12
C GLN A 215 -2.88 5.76 15.80
N TRP A 216 -2.97 5.11 14.64
CA TRP A 216 -2.00 4.12 14.16
C TRP A 216 -1.13 4.64 13.01
N GLY A 217 -1.17 5.94 12.73
CA GLY A 217 -0.32 6.57 11.72
C GLY A 217 -0.93 6.76 10.33
N PHE A 218 -2.20 6.42 10.14
CA PHE A 218 -2.87 6.63 8.85
C PHE A 218 -3.32 8.07 8.69
N GLU A 219 -2.90 8.68 7.59
CA GLU A 219 -3.18 10.06 7.26
C GLU A 219 -4.60 10.15 6.64
N PRO A 220 -5.50 10.97 7.20
CA PRO A 220 -6.84 11.18 6.64
C PRO A 220 -6.82 12.06 5.38
N ARG A 221 -5.64 12.45 4.90
CA ARG A 221 -5.44 13.35 3.76
C ARG A 221 -4.27 12.88 2.92
N SER A 222 -4.52 12.65 1.63
CA SER A 222 -3.45 12.49 0.63
C SER A 222 -3.64 13.48 -0.50
N PHE A 223 -2.59 14.23 -0.80
CA PHE A 223 -2.55 15.17 -1.92
C PHE A 223 -1.70 14.67 -3.09
N LYS A 224 -1.11 13.46 -2.98
CA LYS A 224 -0.08 12.96 -3.89
C LYS A 224 -0.50 11.72 -4.68
N ILE A 225 -1.53 11.00 -4.23
CA ILE A 225 -2.00 9.79 -4.91
C ILE A 225 -3.04 10.20 -5.95
N VAL A 226 -2.64 10.20 -7.22
CA VAL A 226 -3.53 10.46 -8.37
C VAL A 226 -3.97 9.14 -9.02
N SER A 227 -3.06 8.17 -9.06
CA SER A 227 -3.31 6.78 -9.46
C SER A 227 -2.68 5.82 -8.46
N VAL A 228 -3.29 4.66 -8.25
CA VAL A 228 -2.69 3.58 -7.44
C VAL A 228 -1.46 2.97 -8.13
N LEU A 229 -1.37 3.09 -9.46
CA LEU A 229 -0.20 2.64 -10.23
C LEU A 229 1.00 3.59 -10.08
N ASP A 230 0.74 4.89 -9.95
CA ASP A 230 1.77 5.93 -9.80
C ASP A 230 2.17 6.16 -8.35
N ALA A 231 1.35 5.70 -7.41
CA ALA A 231 1.61 5.86 -5.99
C ALA A 231 2.90 5.12 -5.61
N GLN A 232 3.87 5.89 -5.11
CA GLN A 232 5.03 5.31 -4.45
C GLN A 232 4.56 4.42 -3.30
N HIS A 233 5.27 3.30 -3.08
CA HIS A 233 4.84 2.25 -2.15
C HIS A 233 4.37 2.83 -0.81
N TYR A 234 5.09 3.80 -0.23
CA TYR A 234 4.75 4.36 1.08
C TYR A 234 3.46 5.19 1.14
N GLU A 235 3.09 5.91 0.07
CA GLU A 235 1.85 6.72 0.06
C GLU A 235 0.62 5.81 0.17
N LEU A 236 0.66 4.65 -0.49
CA LEU A 236 -0.39 3.62 -0.44
C LEU A 236 -0.60 3.02 0.95
N PHE A 237 0.39 3.12 1.85
CA PHE A 237 0.29 2.57 3.19
C PHE A 237 -0.07 3.62 4.24
N ARG A 238 0.37 4.88 4.09
CA ARG A 238 -0.03 5.94 5.02
C ARG A 238 -1.40 6.52 4.73
N SER A 239 -1.80 6.62 3.46
CA SER A 239 -3.11 7.16 3.10
C SER A 239 -3.97 6.11 2.41
N ILE A 240 -5.02 5.65 3.09
CA ILE A 240 -5.96 4.69 2.54
C ILE A 240 -7.12 5.42 1.87
N ILE A 241 -7.09 5.55 0.55
CA ILE A 241 -8.22 6.05 -0.24
C ILE A 241 -9.30 4.97 -0.26
N LEU A 242 -10.45 5.20 0.37
CA LEU A 242 -11.58 4.25 0.39
C LEU A 242 -12.43 4.34 -0.88
N GLN A 243 -12.56 5.54 -1.42
CA GLN A 243 -13.33 5.78 -2.64
C GLN A 243 -12.71 6.95 -3.39
N GLN A 244 -12.71 6.86 -4.71
CA GLN A 244 -12.31 7.96 -5.58
C GLN A 244 -13.24 7.98 -6.78
N GLN A 245 -13.77 9.16 -7.09
CA GLN A 245 -14.47 9.43 -8.34
C GLN A 245 -13.51 10.12 -9.30
N PRO A 246 -13.39 9.62 -10.55
CA PRO A 246 -12.53 10.25 -11.55
C PRO A 246 -13.07 11.64 -11.92
N GLY A 247 -12.18 12.54 -12.33
CA GLY A 247 -12.50 13.90 -12.75
C GLY A 247 -11.24 14.69 -13.13
N GLY A 248 -11.34 15.58 -14.12
CA GLY A 248 -10.15 16.24 -14.67
C GLY A 248 -9.10 15.23 -15.15
N ASP A 249 -7.87 15.34 -14.65
CA ASP A 249 -6.75 14.48 -14.99
C ASP A 249 -6.55 13.29 -14.02
N VAL A 250 -7.40 13.12 -13.01
CA VAL A 250 -7.39 11.93 -12.13
C VAL A 250 -8.05 10.76 -12.87
N PRO A 251 -7.28 9.72 -13.25
CA PRO A 251 -7.78 8.69 -14.16
C PRO A 251 -8.55 7.58 -13.44
N ASP A 252 -8.30 7.34 -12.16
CA ASP A 252 -8.73 6.10 -11.53
C ASP A 252 -10.03 6.27 -10.74
N LYS A 253 -10.99 5.38 -10.99
CA LYS A 253 -12.10 5.14 -10.07
C LYS A 253 -11.66 4.10 -9.03
N VAL A 254 -11.70 4.45 -7.76
CA VAL A 254 -11.39 3.52 -6.65
C VAL A 254 -12.67 3.18 -5.90
N THR A 255 -12.91 1.88 -5.68
CA THR A 255 -14.05 1.37 -4.91
C THR A 255 -13.57 0.35 -3.89
N THR A 256 -13.85 0.58 -2.60
CA THR A 256 -13.62 -0.42 -1.56
C THR A 256 -14.75 -1.44 -1.53
N VAL A 257 -14.41 -2.70 -1.75
CA VAL A 257 -15.32 -3.86 -1.73
C VAL A 257 -15.50 -4.35 -0.30
N ALA A 258 -14.40 -4.42 0.47
CA ALA A 258 -14.43 -4.82 1.86
C ALA A 258 -13.40 -4.04 2.67
N PHE A 259 -13.80 -3.64 3.88
CA PHE A 259 -12.91 -3.13 4.90
C PHE A 259 -13.25 -3.84 6.22
N ARG A 260 -12.30 -4.57 6.78
CA ARG A 260 -12.50 -5.35 8.01
C ARG A 260 -11.45 -4.97 9.03
N ILE A 261 -11.90 -4.70 10.25
CA ILE A 261 -11.06 -4.40 11.42
C ILE A 261 -11.31 -5.47 12.48
N ASN A 262 -10.25 -5.92 13.17
CA ASN A 262 -10.31 -6.92 14.25
C ASN A 262 -10.86 -8.29 13.83
N LYS A 263 -10.86 -8.59 12.54
CA LYS A 263 -11.11 -9.94 12.05
C LYS A 263 -9.79 -10.66 11.83
N ALA A 264 -9.75 -11.95 12.18
CA ALA A 264 -8.60 -12.78 11.87
C ALA A 264 -8.34 -12.75 10.35
N PHE A 265 -7.06 -12.68 9.99
CA PHE A 265 -6.67 -12.84 8.60
C PHE A 265 -6.86 -14.28 8.17
N ASP A 266 -7.16 -14.46 6.90
CA ASP A 266 -6.75 -15.67 6.21
C ASP A 266 -5.23 -15.56 6.03
N GLU A 267 -4.49 -16.23 6.92
CA GLU A 267 -3.03 -16.22 6.92
C GLU A 267 -2.46 -16.77 5.60
N SER A 268 -3.16 -17.69 4.93
CA SER A 268 -2.74 -18.21 3.63
C SER A 268 -2.88 -17.16 2.53
N ALA A 269 -3.96 -16.38 2.54
CA ALA A 269 -4.20 -15.30 1.59
C ALA A 269 -3.22 -14.13 1.76
N MET A 270 -2.66 -13.96 2.96
CA MET A 270 -1.63 -12.94 3.25
C MET A 270 -0.24 -13.33 2.73
N GLN A 271 0.04 -14.62 2.53
CA GLN A 271 1.32 -15.07 2.01
C GLN A 271 1.45 -14.78 0.50
N PRO A 272 2.62 -14.34 0.02
CA PRO A 272 2.89 -14.23 -1.41
C PRO A 272 2.52 -15.53 -2.14
N ALA A 273 1.64 -15.40 -3.13
CA ALA A 273 1.02 -16.52 -3.83
C ALA A 273 0.86 -16.19 -5.33
N PRO A 274 0.79 -17.20 -6.21
CA PRO A 274 0.64 -17.02 -7.65
C PRO A 274 -0.53 -16.13 -8.10
N ALA A 275 -0.51 -15.73 -9.36
CA ALA A 275 -1.59 -15.06 -10.07
C ALA A 275 -2.93 -15.83 -9.95
N THR A 276 -4.05 -15.10 -9.90
CA THR A 276 -5.41 -15.68 -9.85
C THR A 276 -5.96 -16.01 -11.24
N ALA A 277 -5.37 -15.44 -12.29
CA ALA A 277 -5.52 -15.88 -13.66
C ALA A 277 -4.15 -16.36 -14.20
N SER A 278 -4.13 -16.87 -15.44
CA SER A 278 -2.88 -17.25 -16.09
C SER A 278 -1.91 -16.05 -16.09
N PRO A 279 -0.62 -16.22 -15.76
CA PRO A 279 0.32 -15.11 -15.78
C PRO A 279 0.40 -14.49 -17.18
N ALA A 280 0.38 -13.16 -17.25
CA ALA A 280 0.61 -12.45 -18.49
C ALA A 280 2.02 -12.77 -18.98
N ARG A 281 2.15 -13.37 -20.16
CA ARG A 281 3.47 -13.64 -20.73
C ARG A 281 4.15 -12.32 -21.09
N ARG A 282 5.46 -12.24 -20.87
CA ARG A 282 6.25 -11.09 -21.34
C ARG A 282 6.21 -11.05 -22.88
N PRO A 283 6.04 -9.87 -23.49
CA PRO A 283 6.12 -9.71 -24.94
C PRO A 283 7.51 -10.12 -25.47
#